data_AF-A0A8S3B1K6-F1
#
_entry.id   AF-A0A8S3B1K6-F1
#
_cell.length_a   1.000
_cell.length_b   1.000
_cell.length_c   1.000
_cell.angle_alpha   90.00
_cell.angle_beta   90.00
_cell.angle_gamma   90.00
#
_symmetry.space_group_name_H-M   'P 1'
#
loop_
_entity.id
_entity.type
_entity.pdbx_description
1 polymer ?
#
loop_
_entity_poly.entity_id
_entity_poly.type
_entity_poly.pdbx_seq_one_letter_code
_entity_poly.pdbx_strand_id
1 'polypeptide(L)' 'SEASSQEIRENAAHEVRRGLTGKLPGALRYCVNRDYLSVSRSAYDGVLNGVSPFSSLFPLGA' A
#
# COMPACT_ATOMS: atom_id res chain seq x y z
N SER A 1 16.24 -25.98 -1.42
CA SER A 1 17.23 -26.02 -2.50
C SER A 1 17.49 -24.62 -3.01
N GLU A 2 18.69 -24.35 -3.53
CA GLU A 2 19.09 -23.03 -4.08
C GLU A 2 18.11 -22.47 -5.12
N ALA A 3 17.58 -23.32 -6.00
CA ALA A 3 16.57 -22.95 -6.99
C ALA A 3 15.29 -22.37 -6.36
N SER A 4 14.84 -22.96 -5.24
CA SER A 4 13.65 -22.47 -4.51
C SER A 4 13.92 -21.11 -3.85
N SER A 5 15.12 -20.89 -3.30
CA SER A 5 15.51 -19.59 -2.75
C SER A 5 15.62 -18.51 -3.84
N GLN A 6 16.04 -18.88 -5.05
CA GLN A 6 16.06 -17.97 -6.19
C GLN A 6 14.64 -17.60 -6.63
N GLU A 7 13.76 -18.59 -6.80
CA GLU A 7 12.36 -18.37 -7.17
C GLU A 7 11.64 -17.41 -6.19
N ILE A 8 11.83 -17.61 -4.89
CA ILE A 8 11.22 -16.73 -3.86
C ILE A 8 11.73 -15.29 -3.99
N ARG A 9 13.04 -15.10 -4.21
CA ARG A 9 13.62 -13.76 -4.40
C ARG A 9 13.08 -13.10 -5.66
N GLU A 10 12.98 -13.83 -6.75
CA GLU A 10 12.43 -13.33 -8.01
C GLU A 10 10.95 -12.94 -7.84
N ASN A 11 10.14 -13.78 -7.22
CA ASN A 11 8.73 -13.48 -6.92
C ASN A 11 8.58 -12.23 -6.03
N ALA A 12 9.42 -12.08 -5.01
CA ALA A 12 9.40 -10.90 -4.15
C ALA A 12 9.76 -9.63 -4.93
N ALA A 13 10.79 -9.68 -5.78
CA ALA A 13 11.19 -8.54 -6.62
C ALA A 13 10.10 -8.13 -7.62
N HIS A 14 9.41 -9.12 -8.21
CA HIS A 14 8.25 -8.86 -9.07
C HIS A 14 7.13 -8.16 -8.30
N GLU A 15 6.89 -8.56 -7.06
CA GLU A 15 5.81 -7.99 -6.27
C GLU A 15 6.09 -6.56 -5.81
N VAL A 16 7.35 -6.25 -5.48
CA VAL A 16 7.81 -4.86 -5.25
C VAL A 16 7.54 -4.01 -6.49
N ARG A 17 7.90 -4.50 -7.68
CA ARG A 17 7.67 -3.77 -8.93
C ARG A 17 6.19 -3.48 -9.15
N ARG A 18 5.31 -4.46 -8.92
CA ARG A 18 3.85 -4.30 -9.07
C ARG A 18 3.31 -3.26 -8.09
N GLY A 19 3.81 -3.24 -6.86
CA GLY A 19 3.45 -2.23 -5.87
C GLY A 19 3.88 -0.82 -6.25
N LEU A 20 5.06 -0.65 -6.83
CA LEU A 20 5.58 0.65 -7.26
C LEU A 20 4.86 1.22 -8.49
N THR A 21 4.50 0.38 -9.46
CA THR A 21 3.87 0.85 -10.71
C THR A 21 2.34 0.87 -10.65
N GLY A 22 1.73 0.08 -9.77
CA GLY A 22 0.28 -0.02 -9.62
C GLY A 22 -0.27 0.70 -8.39
N LYS A 23 -1.59 0.60 -8.18
CA LYS A 23 -2.28 1.16 -7.00
C LYS A 23 -2.40 0.11 -5.89
N LEU A 24 -1.78 0.36 -4.74
CA LEU A 24 -1.91 -0.48 -3.55
C LEU A 24 -3.31 -0.37 -2.91
N PRO A 25 -3.81 -1.42 -2.23
CA PRO A 25 -3.25 -2.78 -2.15
C PRO A 25 -3.56 -3.65 -3.39
N GLY A 26 -4.41 -3.20 -4.30
CA GLY A 26 -4.93 -3.98 -5.44
C GLY A 26 -3.86 -4.43 -6.45
N ALA A 27 -2.74 -3.73 -6.53
CA ALA A 27 -1.63 -4.12 -7.40
C ALA A 27 -0.87 -5.36 -6.91
N LEU A 28 -0.91 -5.70 -5.61
CA LEU A 28 -0.23 -6.85 -5.03
C LEU A 28 -1.11 -8.11 -5.09
N ARG A 29 -0.55 -9.22 -5.57
CA ARG A 29 -1.14 -10.57 -5.56
C ARG A 29 -1.15 -11.16 -4.15
N TYR A 30 -0.05 -11.02 -3.41
CA TYR A 30 0.17 -11.67 -2.11
C TYR A 30 0.09 -10.70 -0.93
N CYS A 31 -0.70 -9.62 -1.06
CA CYS A 31 -0.93 -8.72 0.07
C CYS A 31 -1.79 -9.41 1.14
N VAL A 32 -1.22 -9.58 2.34
CA VAL A 32 -1.83 -10.28 3.49
C VAL A 32 -2.60 -9.34 4.43
N ASN A 33 -2.41 -8.03 4.30
CA ASN A 33 -2.96 -7.00 5.19
C ASN A 33 -3.85 -6.00 4.43
N ARG A 34 -4.68 -6.51 3.52
CA ARG A 34 -5.53 -5.67 2.64
C ARG A 34 -6.47 -4.77 3.42
N ASP A 35 -7.04 -5.26 4.51
CA ASP A 35 -8.02 -4.53 5.31
C ASP A 35 -7.41 -3.32 6.00
N TYR A 36 -6.14 -3.42 6.41
CA TYR A 36 -5.41 -2.28 6.94
C TYR A 36 -5.19 -1.27 5.82
N LEU A 37 -4.63 -1.70 4.68
CA LEU A 37 -4.25 -0.84 3.55
C LEU A 37 -5.43 -0.21 2.80
N SER A 38 -6.62 -0.78 2.87
CA SER A 38 -7.85 -0.17 2.31
C SER A 38 -8.37 0.97 3.20
N VAL A 39 -8.42 0.78 4.53
CA VAL A 39 -8.81 1.78 5.53
C VAL A 39 -7.82 2.93 5.54
N SER A 40 -6.55 2.56 5.60
CA SER A 40 -5.36 3.35 5.32
C SER A 40 -5.52 4.28 4.12
N ARG A 41 -5.88 3.74 2.95
CA ARG A 41 -6.00 4.55 1.74
C ARG A 41 -7.06 5.62 1.89
N SER A 42 -8.19 5.36 2.53
CA SER A 42 -9.17 6.43 2.82
C SER A 42 -8.58 7.54 3.72
N ALA A 43 -7.66 7.21 4.62
CA ALA A 43 -7.00 8.18 5.52
C ALA A 43 -5.80 8.91 4.88
N TYR A 44 -5.07 8.31 3.93
CA TYR A 44 -3.86 8.89 3.33
C TYR A 44 -3.98 9.29 1.85
N ASP A 45 -4.99 8.82 1.12
CA ASP A 45 -5.27 9.27 -0.25
C ASP A 45 -5.53 10.78 -0.26
N GLY A 46 -6.10 11.30 0.83
CA GLY A 46 -6.20 12.72 1.13
C GLY A 46 -4.86 13.44 1.34
N VAL A 47 -3.90 12.80 2.01
CA VAL A 47 -2.59 13.37 2.38
C VAL A 47 -1.60 13.30 1.21
N LEU A 48 -1.57 12.19 0.48
CA LEU A 48 -0.60 11.96 -0.61
C LEU A 48 -1.02 12.60 -1.94
N ASN A 49 -2.32 12.77 -2.19
CA ASN A 49 -2.80 13.50 -3.38
C ASN A 49 -3.07 14.99 -3.10
N GLY A 50 -2.79 15.49 -1.88
CA GLY A 50 -2.97 16.91 -1.53
C GLY A 50 -4.41 17.41 -1.55
N VAL A 51 -5.40 16.50 -1.50
CA VAL A 51 -6.83 16.82 -1.66
C VAL A 51 -7.58 16.88 -0.32
N SER A 52 -6.96 16.50 0.80
CA SER A 52 -7.57 16.70 2.12
C SER A 52 -7.20 18.06 2.71
N PRO A 53 -8.19 18.91 3.02
CA PRO A 53 -7.94 20.11 3.81
C PRO A 53 -7.41 19.71 5.19
N PHE A 54 -6.40 20.43 5.67
CA PHE A 54 -5.74 20.27 6.98
C PHE A 54 -6.72 20.14 8.17
N SER A 55 -7.98 20.57 7.99
CA SER A 55 -9.09 20.46 8.93
C SER A 55 -9.52 19.04 9.31
N SER A 56 -9.14 17.98 8.58
CA SER A 56 -9.48 16.61 8.97
C SER A 56 -8.44 15.93 9.89
N LEU A 57 -7.28 16.55 10.10
CA LEU A 57 -6.20 15.99 10.92
C LEU A 57 -6.25 16.43 12.39
N PHE A 58 -7.04 17.47 12.70
CA PHE A 58 -7.33 17.91 14.05
C PHE A 58 -8.84 18.09 14.18
N PRO A 59 -9.57 17.21 14.89
CA PRO A 59 -10.92 17.56 15.31
C PRO A 59 -10.76 18.77 16.23
N LEU A 60 -11.15 19.96 15.75
CA LEU A 60 -11.28 21.11 16.64
C LEU A 60 -12.22 20.68 17.76
N GLY A 61 -11.72 20.71 18.99
CA GLY A 61 -12.54 20.52 20.16
C GLY A 61 -13.74 21.45 20.10
N ALA A 62 -14.92 20.86 20.30
CA ALA A 62 -16.14 21.50 20.76
C ALA A 62 -16.86 20.47 21.63
#